data_AF-A0A6P0VAZ8-F1
#
_entry.id   AF-A0A6P0VAZ8-F1
#
_cell.length_a   1.000
_cell.length_b   1.000
_cell.length_c   1.000
_cell.angle_alpha   90.00
_cell.angle_beta   90.00
_cell.angle_gamma   90.00
#
_symmetry.space_group_name_H-M   'P 1'
#
loop_
_entity.id
_entity.type
_entity.pdbx_description
1 polymer ?
#
loop_
_entity_poly.entity_id
_entity_poly.type
_entity_poly.pdbx_seq_one_letter_code
_entity_poly.pdbx_strand_id
1 'polypeptide(L)'
;LESEVQQKVQKYITQDREALKSKYRALLEEGEAIYAEAMLISEKYKAWAGEVAKRHQDRKAYIMGVTGEFNKRIGEAQEAWEVERGHLLTQIEALNEKVARLQQQLAGDLVEPELLSCRFAIPGQIANELAKIIWKGFTIPLAAKGAQQRSNGLIEIGYAYSRSQAPSELVAILNRNSDSLASELGVHKITSVREHDLTPTIIVGLRREPGVKEDEIQRLLTPVDKLAKIVLRELEQKPTIRIMGSTGEGKGICAKYLLSVLSSYSQCYIRIHDPQHGSPEDHWDIPKVSKNGAEVKQALKSIVIQMSEREVSKNCLPVTVDVLDEIDTQLTNEEKSEFQGIISRIRHLGMRVILIGQNPKVAKVKFEWSDMDQMIGFYQKSAALTAIEKHPGLKFKKDMLTKQYHQLAEAYEIKNQDLDTHKQYYFGLCVMPNKKPIWYELPVADEVEINEQMSVIGETFRVSVSNSLNVKHTNQVAQSTNQHYYQQPPATDESLKPLSDNAIAQSVASTIADPMGVCCPKCGSSTKRNGKNPKGIQKYLCKDRACRYSFKA
;
A
#
# COMPACT_ATOMS: atom_id res chain seq x y z
N LEU A 1 -153.15 -72.53 57.75
CA LEU A 1 -152.31 -71.34 57.99
C LEU A 1 -150.86 -71.53 57.51
N GLU A 2 -150.10 -72.55 57.94
CA GLU A 2 -148.70 -72.76 57.49
C GLU A 2 -148.49 -72.84 55.96
N SER A 3 -149.32 -73.63 55.27
CA SER A 3 -149.24 -73.77 53.80
C SER A 3 -149.48 -72.45 53.05
N GLU A 4 -150.36 -71.60 53.58
CA GLU A 4 -150.70 -70.31 52.97
C GLU A 4 -149.60 -69.26 53.18
N VAL A 5 -148.91 -69.33 54.32
CA VAL A 5 -147.72 -68.51 54.60
C VAL A 5 -146.55 -68.95 53.71
N GLN A 6 -146.31 -70.26 53.56
CA GLN A 6 -145.25 -70.77 52.68
C GLN A 6 -145.46 -70.38 51.21
N GLN A 7 -146.69 -70.43 50.68
CA GLN A 7 -146.97 -69.98 49.31
C GLN A 7 -146.75 -68.48 49.13
N LYS A 8 -147.16 -67.64 50.10
CA LYS A 8 -146.91 -66.18 50.04
C LYS A 8 -145.42 -65.84 50.14
N VAL A 9 -144.68 -66.52 51.01
CA VAL A 9 -143.22 -66.35 51.14
C VAL A 9 -142.51 -66.80 49.85
N GLN A 10 -142.88 -67.94 49.26
CA GLN A 10 -142.27 -68.42 48.03
C GLN A 10 -142.57 -67.50 46.84
N LYS A 11 -143.80 -66.98 46.76
CA LYS A 11 -144.17 -65.98 45.76
C LYS A 11 -143.38 -64.68 45.93
N TYR A 12 -143.21 -64.20 47.16
CA TYR A 12 -142.40 -63.02 47.47
C TYR A 12 -140.92 -63.25 47.11
N ILE A 13 -140.32 -64.38 47.50
CA ILE A 13 -138.94 -64.74 47.14
C ILE A 13 -138.75 -64.81 45.63
N THR A 14 -139.72 -65.37 44.90
CA THR A 14 -139.62 -65.51 43.44
C THR A 14 -139.71 -64.14 42.75
N GLN A 15 -140.66 -63.30 43.19
CA GLN A 15 -140.82 -61.93 42.70
C GLN A 15 -139.60 -61.06 43.01
N ASP A 16 -139.07 -61.14 44.23
CA ASP A 16 -137.89 -60.37 44.65
C ASP A 16 -136.63 -60.85 43.92
N ARG A 17 -136.50 -62.17 43.68
CA ARG A 17 -135.42 -62.73 42.87
C ARG A 17 -135.49 -62.30 41.40
N GLU A 18 -136.69 -62.19 40.83
CA GLU A 18 -136.87 -61.67 39.46
C GLU A 18 -136.59 -60.17 39.38
N ALA A 19 -137.04 -59.38 40.36
CA ALA A 19 -136.71 -57.96 40.48
C ALA A 19 -135.19 -57.75 40.61
N LEU A 20 -134.52 -58.56 41.43
CA LEU A 20 -133.07 -58.49 41.61
C LEU A 20 -132.31 -58.89 40.33
N LYS A 21 -132.77 -59.94 39.63
CA LYS A 21 -132.19 -60.34 38.34
C LYS A 21 -132.38 -59.25 37.28
N SER A 22 -133.56 -58.62 37.23
CA SER A 22 -133.83 -57.51 36.32
C SER A 22 -132.93 -56.32 36.62
N LYS A 23 -132.77 -55.96 37.90
CA LYS A 23 -131.86 -54.89 38.34
C LYS A 23 -130.39 -55.22 38.02
N TYR A 24 -129.97 -56.46 38.21
CA TYR A 24 -128.62 -56.91 37.89
C TYR A 24 -128.33 -56.88 36.39
N ARG A 25 -129.30 -57.26 35.55
CA ARG A 25 -129.19 -57.14 34.09
C ARG A 25 -129.10 -55.69 33.64
N ALA A 26 -129.94 -54.81 34.19
CA ALA A 26 -129.88 -53.38 33.89
C ALA A 26 -128.52 -52.76 34.27
N LEU A 27 -127.96 -53.14 35.43
CA LEU A 27 -126.62 -52.73 35.86
C LEU A 27 -125.51 -53.27 34.95
N LEU A 28 -125.66 -54.50 34.45
CA LEU A 28 -124.73 -55.09 33.47
C LEU A 28 -124.78 -54.34 32.14
N GLU A 29 -125.97 -54.07 31.62
CA GLU A 29 -126.15 -53.29 30.38
C GLU A 29 -125.61 -51.87 30.52
N GLU A 30 -125.83 -51.20 31.66
CA GLU A 30 -125.26 -49.90 31.97
C GLU A 30 -123.73 -49.95 32.07
N GLY A 31 -123.20 -50.99 32.73
CA GLY A 31 -121.75 -51.23 32.81
C GLY A 31 -121.10 -51.50 31.46
N GLU A 32 -121.74 -52.28 30.59
CA GLU A 32 -121.28 -52.52 29.22
C GLU A 32 -121.32 -51.25 28.37
N ALA A 33 -122.36 -50.42 28.51
CA ALA A 33 -122.45 -49.12 27.83
C ALA A 33 -121.34 -48.16 28.27
N ILE A 34 -121.07 -48.04 29.58
CA ILE A 34 -119.97 -47.23 30.12
C ILE A 34 -118.62 -47.75 29.62
N TYR A 35 -118.42 -49.07 29.62
CA TYR A 35 -117.19 -49.67 29.13
C TYR A 35 -116.97 -49.40 27.63
N ALA A 36 -118.02 -49.53 26.81
CA ALA A 36 -117.96 -49.21 25.39
C ALA A 36 -117.61 -47.72 25.15
N GLU A 37 -118.22 -46.80 25.91
CA GLU A 37 -117.91 -45.38 25.83
C GLU A 37 -116.46 -45.07 26.25
N ALA A 38 -115.98 -45.69 27.34
CA ALA A 38 -114.60 -45.55 27.81
C ALA A 38 -113.60 -46.07 26.76
N MET A 39 -113.89 -47.19 26.09
CA MET A 39 -113.06 -47.72 25.01
C MET A 39 -113.03 -46.78 23.80
N LEU A 40 -114.16 -46.18 23.43
CA LEU A 40 -114.25 -45.21 22.33
C LEU A 40 -113.47 -43.93 22.65
N ILE A 41 -113.53 -43.45 23.91
CA ILE A 41 -112.71 -42.33 24.38
C ILE A 41 -111.21 -42.69 24.35
N SER A 42 -110.84 -43.90 24.78
CA SER A 42 -109.45 -44.39 24.74
C SER A 42 -108.90 -44.42 23.32
N GLU A 43 -109.69 -44.88 22.34
CA GLU A 43 -109.30 -44.85 20.92
C GLU A 43 -109.14 -43.43 20.39
N LYS A 44 -110.06 -42.52 20.72
CA LYS A 44 -109.91 -41.08 20.38
C LYS A 44 -108.65 -40.49 20.99
N TYR A 45 -108.33 -40.84 22.23
CA TYR A 45 -107.13 -40.35 22.91
C TYR A 45 -105.85 -40.89 22.28
N LYS A 46 -105.83 -42.17 21.88
CA LYS A 46 -104.72 -42.77 21.12
C LYS A 46 -104.52 -42.10 19.76
N ALA A 47 -105.61 -41.83 19.04
CA ALA A 47 -105.56 -41.13 17.75
C ALA A 47 -105.00 -39.71 17.91
N TRP A 48 -105.51 -38.96 18.91
CA TRP A 48 -105.01 -37.63 19.25
C TRP A 48 -103.53 -37.65 19.67
N ALA A 49 -103.13 -38.59 20.52
CA ALA A 49 -101.73 -38.75 20.93
C ALA A 49 -100.80 -39.03 19.73
N GLY A 50 -101.26 -39.84 18.77
CA GLY A 50 -100.55 -40.09 17.52
C GLY A 50 -100.40 -38.83 16.66
N GLU A 51 -101.45 -38.02 16.55
CA GLU A 51 -101.41 -36.76 15.81
C GLU A 51 -100.46 -35.73 16.47
N VAL A 52 -100.53 -35.61 17.80
CA VAL A 52 -99.64 -34.75 18.59
C VAL A 52 -98.19 -35.19 18.44
N ALA A 53 -97.90 -36.48 18.52
CA ALA A 53 -96.56 -37.03 18.32
C ALA A 53 -96.03 -36.70 16.91
N LYS A 54 -96.86 -36.87 15.88
CA LYS A 54 -96.50 -36.50 14.50
C LYS A 54 -96.21 -35.00 14.37
N ARG A 55 -97.08 -34.13 14.90
CA ARG A 55 -96.86 -32.67 14.87
C ARG A 55 -95.58 -32.26 15.62
N HIS A 56 -95.25 -32.93 16.72
CA HIS A 56 -93.99 -32.71 17.42
C HIS A 56 -92.78 -33.15 16.60
N GLN A 57 -92.88 -34.29 15.91
CA GLN A 57 -91.82 -34.76 15.01
C GLN A 57 -91.62 -33.81 13.83
N ASP A 58 -92.71 -33.36 13.19
CA ASP A 58 -92.69 -32.41 12.09
C ASP A 58 -92.09 -31.06 12.54
N ARG A 59 -92.50 -30.56 13.72
CA ARG A 59 -91.92 -29.34 14.31
C ARG A 59 -90.44 -29.49 14.62
N LYS A 60 -90.02 -30.64 15.16
CA LYS A 60 -88.60 -30.92 15.41
C LYS A 60 -87.80 -30.95 14.12
N ALA A 61 -88.32 -31.61 13.08
CA ALA A 61 -87.69 -31.65 11.76
C ALA A 61 -87.58 -30.25 11.14
N TYR A 62 -88.63 -29.44 11.22
CA TYR A 62 -88.61 -28.05 10.76
C TYR A 62 -87.57 -27.20 11.51
N ILE A 63 -87.55 -27.26 12.84
CA ILE A 63 -86.57 -26.52 13.65
C ILE A 63 -85.15 -26.97 13.30
N MET A 64 -84.90 -28.28 13.20
CA MET A 64 -83.59 -28.80 12.81
C MET A 64 -83.17 -28.32 11.41
N GLY A 65 -84.11 -28.27 10.46
CA GLY A 65 -83.86 -27.74 9.12
C GLY A 65 -83.48 -26.25 9.15
N VAL A 66 -84.28 -25.42 9.83
CA VAL A 66 -84.03 -23.97 9.94
C VAL A 66 -82.73 -23.69 10.68
N THR A 67 -82.45 -24.40 11.78
CA THR A 67 -81.18 -24.26 12.51
C THR A 67 -80.00 -24.70 11.66
N GLY A 68 -80.15 -25.77 10.87
CA GLY A 68 -79.12 -26.23 9.93
C GLY A 68 -78.82 -25.18 8.85
N GLU A 69 -79.83 -24.61 8.21
CA GLU A 69 -79.66 -23.53 7.22
C GLU A 69 -79.07 -22.27 7.83
N PHE A 70 -79.51 -21.89 9.02
CA PHE A 70 -78.99 -20.72 9.73
C PHE A 70 -77.51 -20.89 10.08
N ASN A 71 -77.12 -22.05 10.63
CA ASN A 71 -75.73 -22.35 10.93
C ASN A 71 -74.87 -22.38 9.66
N LYS A 72 -75.40 -22.90 8.55
CA LYS A 72 -74.72 -22.87 7.26
C LYS A 72 -74.46 -21.44 6.80
N ARG A 73 -75.46 -20.56 6.85
CA ARG A 73 -75.30 -19.14 6.48
C ARG A 73 -74.34 -18.39 7.39
N ILE A 74 -74.32 -18.71 8.69
CA ILE A 74 -73.32 -18.15 9.62
C ILE A 74 -71.92 -18.63 9.22
N GLY A 75 -71.73 -19.91 8.93
CA GLY A 75 -70.45 -20.46 8.48
C GLY A 75 -69.96 -19.77 7.21
N GLU A 76 -70.82 -19.66 6.19
CA GLU A 76 -70.50 -18.96 4.93
C GLU A 76 -70.14 -17.48 5.16
N ALA A 77 -70.87 -16.78 6.05
CA ALA A 77 -70.57 -15.39 6.39
C ALA A 77 -69.26 -15.24 7.18
N GLN A 78 -68.95 -16.18 8.08
CA GLN A 78 -67.70 -16.21 8.83
C GLN A 78 -66.50 -16.46 7.91
N GLU A 79 -66.59 -17.43 7.00
CA GLU A 79 -65.55 -17.70 6.01
C GLU A 79 -65.30 -16.48 5.11
N ALA A 80 -66.37 -15.84 4.60
CA ALA A 80 -66.25 -14.63 3.80
C ALA A 80 -65.57 -13.49 4.58
N TRP A 81 -65.93 -13.30 5.84
CA TRP A 81 -65.33 -12.29 6.72
C TRP A 81 -63.85 -12.59 7.02
N GLU A 82 -63.49 -13.85 7.23
CA GLU A 82 -62.09 -14.24 7.45
C GLU A 82 -61.22 -13.98 6.21
N VAL A 83 -61.74 -14.26 5.01
CA VAL A 83 -61.06 -13.95 3.75
C VAL A 83 -60.85 -12.44 3.59
N GLU A 84 -61.89 -11.63 3.82
CA GLU A 84 -61.80 -10.17 3.72
C GLU A 84 -60.84 -9.59 4.77
N ARG A 85 -60.90 -10.08 6.01
CA ARG A 85 -59.95 -9.72 7.07
C ARG A 85 -58.52 -10.06 6.68
N GLY A 86 -58.28 -11.24 6.11
CA GLY A 86 -56.96 -11.64 5.62
C GLY A 86 -56.42 -10.69 4.55
N HIS A 87 -57.26 -10.30 3.58
CA HIS A 87 -56.89 -9.34 2.55
C HIS A 87 -56.56 -7.96 3.11
N LEU A 88 -57.35 -7.46 4.06
CA LEU A 88 -57.09 -6.17 4.73
C LEU A 88 -55.78 -6.18 5.53
N LEU A 89 -55.46 -7.28 6.21
CA LEU A 89 -54.17 -7.41 6.93
C LEU A 89 -52.98 -7.34 5.97
N THR A 90 -53.03 -8.06 4.84
CA THR A 90 -51.99 -8.00 3.80
C THR A 90 -51.82 -6.58 3.24
N GLN A 91 -52.92 -5.84 3.05
CA GLN A 91 -52.85 -4.45 2.61
C GLN A 91 -52.19 -3.54 3.65
N ILE A 92 -52.50 -3.72 4.94
CA ILE A 92 -51.88 -2.96 6.03
C ILE A 92 -50.37 -3.23 6.08
N GLU A 93 -49.95 -4.49 5.94
CA GLU A 93 -48.52 -4.84 5.91
C GLU A 93 -47.79 -4.17 4.74
N ALA A 94 -48.35 -4.24 3.53
CA ALA A 94 -47.78 -3.60 2.35
C ALA A 94 -47.70 -2.07 2.49
N LEU A 95 -48.71 -1.44 3.11
CA LEU A 95 -48.70 0.00 3.39
C LEU A 95 -47.67 0.37 4.45
N ASN A 96 -47.53 -0.42 5.51
CA ASN A 96 -46.52 -0.19 6.54
C ASN A 96 -45.10 -0.28 5.98
N GLU A 97 -44.83 -1.24 5.09
CA GLU A 97 -43.55 -1.33 4.39
C GLU A 97 -43.29 -0.08 3.53
N LYS A 98 -44.32 0.40 2.82
CA LYS A 98 -44.22 1.63 2.02
C LYS A 98 -43.96 2.86 2.88
N VAL A 99 -44.63 2.99 4.03
CA VAL A 99 -44.40 4.08 4.99
C VAL A 99 -42.98 4.03 5.53
N ALA A 100 -42.47 2.86 5.91
CA ALA A 100 -41.10 2.70 6.39
C ALA A 100 -40.06 3.13 5.33
N ARG A 101 -40.24 2.70 4.06
CA ARG A 101 -39.37 3.11 2.95
C ARG A 101 -39.41 4.63 2.72
N LEU A 102 -40.59 5.24 2.76
CA LEU A 102 -40.75 6.69 2.59
C LEU A 102 -40.13 7.47 3.76
N GLN A 103 -40.22 6.96 4.99
CA GLN A 103 -39.59 7.56 6.16
C GLN A 103 -38.05 7.52 6.07
N GLN A 104 -37.47 6.42 5.58
CA GLN A 104 -36.03 6.32 5.30
C GLN A 104 -35.60 7.32 4.22
N GLN A 105 -36.35 7.43 3.13
CA GLN A 105 -36.07 8.43 2.07
C GLN A 105 -36.15 9.87 2.59
N LEU A 106 -37.12 10.19 3.44
CA LEU A 106 -37.26 11.52 4.04
C LEU A 106 -36.11 11.87 4.99
N ALA A 107 -35.52 10.88 5.66
CA ALA A 107 -34.36 11.05 6.53
C ALA A 107 -33.05 11.33 5.76
N GLY A 108 -33.08 11.22 4.42
CA GLY A 108 -31.89 11.31 3.57
C GLY A 108 -31.02 10.05 3.64
N ASP A 109 -31.59 8.94 4.09
CA ASP A 109 -30.92 7.66 4.14
C ASP A 109 -30.93 6.97 2.76
N LEU A 110 -29.83 6.33 2.43
CA LEU A 110 -29.70 5.58 1.19
C LEU A 110 -30.50 4.28 1.32
N VAL A 111 -31.48 4.06 0.43
CA VAL A 111 -32.26 2.80 0.40
C VAL A 111 -31.57 1.74 -0.47
N GLU A 112 -30.85 2.18 -1.49
CA GLU A 112 -30.10 1.34 -2.43
C GLU A 112 -28.74 2.01 -2.75
N PRO A 113 -27.72 1.23 -3.17
CA PRO A 113 -26.44 1.80 -3.55
C PRO A 113 -26.56 2.73 -4.77
N GLU A 114 -26.04 3.95 -4.66
CA GLU A 114 -25.91 4.86 -5.80
C GLU A 114 -24.63 4.53 -6.59
N LEU A 115 -24.78 4.28 -7.88
CA LEU A 115 -23.68 3.91 -8.76
C LEU A 115 -23.18 5.12 -9.56
N LEU A 116 -21.87 5.18 -9.79
CA LEU A 116 -21.25 6.18 -10.65
C LEU A 116 -21.67 6.00 -12.11
N SER A 117 -21.94 7.12 -12.80
CA SER A 117 -22.19 7.14 -14.24
C SER A 117 -20.88 7.09 -15.03
N CYS A 118 -20.14 5.99 -14.92
CA CYS A 118 -18.85 5.80 -15.60
C CYS A 118 -18.97 4.75 -16.71
N ARG A 119 -19.05 5.21 -17.96
CA ARG A 119 -19.30 4.32 -19.12
C ARG A 119 -18.12 3.42 -19.48
N PHE A 120 -16.87 3.86 -19.27
CA PHE A 120 -15.67 3.11 -19.71
C PHE A 120 -14.48 3.15 -18.74
N ALA A 121 -14.55 3.88 -17.63
CA ALA A 121 -13.45 3.98 -16.69
C ALA A 121 -13.42 2.74 -15.77
N ILE A 122 -12.36 1.93 -15.89
CA ILE A 122 -12.15 0.71 -15.07
C ILE A 122 -12.27 1.00 -13.55
N PRO A 123 -11.66 2.07 -12.99
CA PRO A 123 -11.82 2.39 -11.57
C PRO A 123 -13.27 2.60 -11.15
N GLY A 124 -14.08 3.25 -11.99
CA GLY A 124 -15.49 3.49 -11.72
C GLY A 124 -16.34 2.23 -11.81
N GLN A 125 -16.01 1.32 -12.74
CA GLN A 125 -16.68 0.01 -12.82
C GLN A 125 -16.39 -0.83 -11.56
N ILE A 126 -15.14 -0.84 -11.11
CA ILE A 126 -14.74 -1.52 -9.86
C ILE A 126 -15.46 -0.91 -8.66
N ALA A 127 -15.59 0.41 -8.61
CA ALA A 127 -16.35 1.09 -7.56
C ALA A 127 -17.82 0.67 -7.50
N ASN A 128 -18.47 0.57 -8.67
CA ASN A 128 -19.86 0.15 -8.76
C ASN A 128 -20.04 -1.32 -8.37
N GLU A 129 -19.17 -2.21 -8.82
CA GLU A 129 -19.25 -3.63 -8.47
C GLU A 129 -18.98 -3.87 -6.98
N LEU A 130 -17.99 -3.18 -6.39
CA LEU A 130 -17.76 -3.27 -4.95
C LEU A 130 -18.96 -2.78 -4.14
N ALA A 131 -19.62 -1.69 -4.54
CA ALA A 131 -20.85 -1.24 -3.88
C ALA A 131 -21.98 -2.28 -3.92
N LYS A 132 -22.15 -2.96 -5.06
CA LYS A 132 -23.14 -4.04 -5.22
C LYS A 132 -22.82 -5.25 -4.36
N ILE A 133 -21.55 -5.66 -4.31
CA ILE A 133 -21.10 -6.78 -3.47
C ILE A 133 -21.36 -6.47 -2.00
N ILE A 134 -21.00 -5.26 -1.55
CA ILE A 134 -21.24 -4.82 -0.17
C ILE A 134 -22.74 -4.81 0.14
N TRP A 135 -23.58 -4.28 -0.76
CA TRP A 135 -25.03 -4.30 -0.58
C TRP A 135 -25.59 -5.72 -0.48
N LYS A 136 -25.17 -6.62 -1.38
CA LYS A 136 -25.65 -8.01 -1.40
C LYS A 136 -25.21 -8.81 -0.17
N GLY A 137 -23.98 -8.60 0.30
CA GLY A 137 -23.40 -9.34 1.42
C GLY A 137 -23.80 -8.80 2.80
N PHE A 138 -23.92 -7.49 2.94
CA PHE A 138 -24.06 -6.82 4.24
C PHE A 138 -25.30 -5.93 4.36
N THR A 139 -26.09 -5.77 3.29
CA THR A 139 -27.24 -4.83 3.26
C THR A 139 -26.85 -3.40 3.65
N ILE A 140 -25.62 -2.99 3.32
CA ILE A 140 -25.10 -1.64 3.56
C ILE A 140 -25.20 -0.85 2.25
N PRO A 141 -26.05 0.19 2.18
CA PRO A 141 -26.22 0.98 0.98
C PRO A 141 -25.13 2.07 0.93
N LEU A 142 -24.19 1.91 -0.01
CA LEU A 142 -23.11 2.87 -0.25
C LEU A 142 -23.31 3.60 -1.57
N ALA A 143 -23.08 4.91 -1.57
CA ALA A 143 -23.14 5.75 -2.75
C ALA A 143 -21.72 6.04 -3.26
N ALA A 144 -21.35 5.50 -4.41
CA ALA A 144 -20.06 5.75 -5.03
C ALA A 144 -19.98 7.21 -5.51
N LYS A 145 -19.04 8.00 -4.94
CA LYS A 145 -18.87 9.43 -5.26
C LYS A 145 -17.68 9.71 -6.18
N GLY A 146 -16.70 8.82 -6.21
CA GLY A 146 -15.57 8.92 -7.14
C GLY A 146 -14.63 7.72 -7.04
N ALA A 147 -13.86 7.51 -8.09
CA ALA A 147 -12.79 6.52 -8.11
C ALA A 147 -11.59 7.11 -8.84
N GLN A 148 -10.41 7.02 -8.23
CA GLN A 148 -9.15 7.51 -8.80
C GLN A 148 -8.12 6.40 -8.76
N GLN A 149 -7.51 6.12 -9.92
CA GLN A 149 -6.33 5.26 -9.98
C GLN A 149 -5.08 6.13 -9.86
N ARG A 150 -4.27 5.85 -8.86
CA ARG A 150 -2.96 6.47 -8.68
C ARG A 150 -1.92 5.83 -9.62
N SER A 151 -0.81 6.54 -9.82
CA SER A 151 0.32 6.06 -10.63
C SER A 151 0.93 4.74 -10.13
N ASN A 152 0.78 4.45 -8.83
CA ASN A 152 1.20 3.20 -8.19
C ASN A 152 0.20 2.03 -8.40
N GLY A 153 -0.80 2.17 -9.27
CA GLY A 153 -1.80 1.12 -9.49
C GLY A 153 -2.79 0.90 -8.34
N LEU A 154 -2.68 1.66 -7.23
CA LEU A 154 -3.70 1.73 -6.19
C LEU A 154 -4.93 2.44 -6.75
N ILE A 155 -6.10 1.84 -6.54
CA ILE A 155 -7.39 2.44 -6.85
C ILE A 155 -8.01 2.87 -5.53
N GLU A 156 -8.23 4.17 -5.37
CA GLU A 156 -8.95 4.74 -4.24
C GLU A 156 -10.39 5.05 -4.66
N ILE A 157 -11.34 4.61 -3.85
CA ILE A 157 -12.77 4.72 -4.14
C ILE A 157 -13.44 5.39 -2.94
N GLY A 158 -14.15 6.48 -3.20
CA GLY A 158 -14.90 7.22 -2.18
C GLY A 158 -16.37 6.82 -2.17
N TYR A 159 -16.87 6.36 -1.02
CA TYR A 159 -18.26 6.01 -0.78
C TYR A 159 -18.90 6.93 0.25
N ALA A 160 -19.97 7.63 -0.12
CA ALA A 160 -20.85 8.21 0.88
C ALA A 160 -21.76 7.13 1.48
N TYR A 161 -22.18 7.35 2.71
CA TYR A 161 -23.00 6.42 3.49
C TYR A 161 -24.18 7.16 4.12
N SER A 162 -25.12 6.38 4.64
CA SER A 162 -26.34 6.87 5.28
C SER A 162 -26.01 7.66 6.55
N ARG A 163 -26.74 8.76 6.82
CA ARG A 163 -26.49 9.58 8.03
C ARG A 163 -26.81 8.83 9.33
N SER A 164 -27.70 7.85 9.25
CA SER A 164 -28.03 6.95 10.35
C SER A 164 -26.95 5.91 10.67
N GLN A 165 -25.92 5.74 9.84
CA GLN A 165 -24.85 4.77 10.04
C GLN A 165 -23.59 5.43 10.62
N ALA A 166 -23.02 4.80 11.65
CA ALA A 166 -21.76 5.26 12.23
C ALA A 166 -20.58 4.92 11.28
N PRO A 167 -19.76 5.90 10.86
CA PRO A 167 -18.66 5.68 9.92
C PRO A 167 -17.65 4.65 10.44
N SER A 168 -17.35 4.70 11.74
CA SER A 168 -16.42 3.78 12.40
C SER A 168 -16.87 2.31 12.34
N GLU A 169 -18.18 2.06 12.43
CA GLU A 169 -18.73 0.71 12.33
C GLU A 169 -18.63 0.18 10.90
N LEU A 170 -18.93 1.03 9.92
CA LEU A 170 -18.78 0.68 8.50
C LEU A 170 -17.33 0.36 8.15
N VAL A 171 -16.39 1.20 8.59
CA VAL A 171 -14.95 0.96 8.42
C VAL A 171 -14.53 -0.37 9.07
N ALA A 172 -15.03 -0.67 10.26
CA ALA A 172 -14.72 -1.93 10.95
C ALA A 172 -15.28 -3.16 10.20
N ILE A 173 -16.52 -3.10 9.72
CA ILE A 173 -17.15 -4.18 8.95
C ILE A 173 -16.39 -4.43 7.64
N LEU A 174 -16.08 -3.36 6.90
CA LEU A 174 -15.36 -3.47 5.63
C LEU A 174 -13.93 -3.97 5.81
N ASN A 175 -13.22 -3.51 6.85
CA ASN A 175 -11.88 -4.02 7.18
C ASN A 175 -11.91 -5.50 7.57
N ARG A 176 -12.91 -5.93 8.37
CA ARG A 176 -13.03 -7.33 8.80
C ARG A 176 -13.27 -8.29 7.63
N ASN A 177 -13.90 -7.81 6.56
CA ASN A 177 -14.28 -8.61 5.41
C ASN A 177 -13.45 -8.27 4.15
N SER A 178 -12.33 -7.55 4.31
CA SER A 178 -11.54 -7.03 3.20
C SER A 178 -11.06 -8.13 2.24
N ASP A 179 -10.68 -9.29 2.77
CA ASP A 179 -10.15 -10.40 1.98
C ASP A 179 -11.26 -11.11 1.19
N SER A 180 -12.44 -11.29 1.79
CA SER A 180 -13.62 -11.85 1.11
C SER A 180 -14.09 -10.92 -0.01
N LEU A 181 -14.19 -9.62 0.29
CA LEU A 181 -14.56 -8.59 -0.68
C LEU A 181 -13.56 -8.50 -1.84
N ALA A 182 -12.25 -8.58 -1.55
CA ALA A 182 -11.22 -8.59 -2.58
C ALA A 182 -11.35 -9.81 -3.51
N SER A 183 -11.58 -11.00 -2.92
CA SER A 183 -11.76 -12.25 -3.66
C SER A 183 -12.99 -12.21 -4.55
N GLU A 184 -14.13 -11.73 -4.05
CA GLU A 184 -15.38 -11.64 -4.83
C GLU A 184 -15.28 -10.61 -5.96
N LEU A 185 -14.58 -9.49 -5.73
CA LEU A 185 -14.35 -8.46 -6.73
C LEU A 185 -13.31 -8.88 -7.80
N GLY A 186 -12.55 -9.95 -7.56
CA GLY A 186 -11.48 -10.41 -8.45
C GLY A 186 -10.26 -9.48 -8.46
N VAL A 187 -9.96 -8.85 -7.32
CA VAL A 187 -8.79 -7.99 -7.14
C VAL A 187 -7.77 -8.65 -6.21
N HIS A 188 -6.51 -8.21 -6.24
CA HIS A 188 -5.46 -8.82 -5.42
C HIS A 188 -5.70 -8.63 -3.93
N LYS A 189 -5.97 -7.39 -3.49
CA LYS A 189 -6.26 -7.07 -2.08
C LYS A 189 -6.91 -5.70 -1.93
N ILE A 190 -7.79 -5.55 -0.92
CA ILE A 190 -8.16 -4.24 -0.36
C ILE A 190 -7.08 -3.84 0.65
N THR A 191 -6.34 -2.78 0.33
CA THR A 191 -5.16 -2.34 1.10
C THR A 191 -5.53 -1.48 2.30
N SER A 192 -6.61 -0.71 2.21
CA SER A 192 -7.03 0.20 3.27
C SER A 192 -8.53 0.49 3.20
N VAL A 193 -9.16 0.64 4.36
CA VAL A 193 -10.48 1.24 4.51
C VAL A 193 -10.40 2.27 5.62
N ARG A 194 -10.71 3.53 5.30
CA ARG A 194 -10.62 4.66 6.24
C ARG A 194 -11.72 5.67 6.01
N GLU A 195 -12.04 6.45 7.03
CA GLU A 195 -12.88 7.65 6.89
C GLU A 195 -12.08 8.79 6.24
N HIS A 196 -12.74 9.63 5.45
CA HIS A 196 -12.14 10.82 4.87
C HIS A 196 -12.24 12.00 5.85
N ASP A 197 -11.13 12.64 6.21
CA ASP A 197 -11.09 13.65 7.28
C ASP A 197 -12.02 14.86 7.06
N LEU A 198 -12.18 15.29 5.80
CA LEU A 198 -12.93 16.50 5.45
C LEU A 198 -14.35 16.25 4.90
N THR A 199 -14.70 15.02 4.53
CA THR A 199 -15.99 14.73 3.87
C THR A 199 -16.59 13.46 4.44
N PRO A 200 -17.92 13.34 4.54
CA PRO A 200 -18.58 12.15 5.08
C PRO A 200 -18.53 11.01 4.04
N THR A 201 -17.32 10.51 3.78
CA THR A 201 -17.05 9.44 2.84
C THR A 201 -16.05 8.45 3.43
N ILE A 202 -16.24 7.19 3.09
CA ILE A 202 -15.29 6.11 3.36
C ILE A 202 -14.44 5.92 2.12
N ILE A 203 -13.12 5.95 2.30
CA ILE A 203 -12.16 5.67 1.25
C ILE A 203 -11.76 4.20 1.35
N VAL A 204 -12.01 3.46 0.28
CA VAL A 204 -11.51 2.09 0.09
C VAL A 204 -10.37 2.11 -0.92
N GLY A 205 -9.17 1.78 -0.45
CA GLY A 205 -7.98 1.58 -1.29
C GLY A 205 -7.84 0.10 -1.66
N LEU A 206 -7.68 -0.20 -2.95
CA LEU A 206 -7.51 -1.58 -3.44
C LEU A 206 -6.51 -1.69 -4.57
N ARG A 207 -5.97 -2.90 -4.77
CA ARG A 207 -5.01 -3.23 -5.82
C ARG A 207 -5.48 -4.42 -6.65
N ARG A 208 -5.31 -4.32 -7.98
CA ARG A 208 -5.57 -5.41 -8.92
C ARG A 208 -4.41 -6.39 -9.04
N GLU A 209 -3.18 -5.89 -8.89
CA GLU A 209 -1.94 -6.65 -8.98
C GLU A 209 -1.19 -6.61 -7.65
N PRO A 210 -0.40 -7.65 -7.31
CA PRO A 210 0.44 -7.64 -6.13
C PRO A 210 1.42 -6.46 -6.15
N GLY A 211 1.54 -5.79 -5.00
CA GLY A 211 2.59 -4.79 -4.80
C GLY A 211 3.98 -5.44 -4.93
N VAL A 212 4.96 -4.66 -5.38
CA VAL A 212 6.35 -5.13 -5.47
C VAL A 212 6.85 -5.48 -4.05
N LYS A 213 7.41 -6.67 -3.86
CA LYS A 213 7.92 -7.10 -2.54
C LYS A 213 9.14 -6.25 -2.16
N GLU A 214 9.24 -5.86 -0.88
CA GLU A 214 10.34 -5.03 -0.36
C GLU A 214 11.73 -5.66 -0.65
N ASP A 215 11.85 -6.98 -0.53
CA ASP A 215 13.08 -7.71 -0.85
C ASP A 215 13.49 -7.58 -2.34
N GLU A 216 12.52 -7.46 -3.25
CA GLU A 216 12.79 -7.26 -4.67
C GLU A 216 13.29 -5.84 -4.92
N ILE A 217 12.74 -4.85 -4.21
CA ILE A 217 13.17 -3.45 -4.24
C ILE A 217 14.61 -3.32 -3.70
N GLN A 218 14.91 -3.90 -2.54
CA GLN A 218 16.25 -3.86 -1.95
C GLN A 218 17.32 -4.51 -2.84
N ARG A 219 16.96 -5.54 -3.63
CA ARG A 219 17.88 -6.15 -4.60
C ARG A 219 18.23 -5.25 -5.79
N LEU A 220 17.38 -4.27 -6.11
CA LEU A 220 17.67 -3.29 -7.16
C LEU A 220 18.66 -2.23 -6.68
N LEU A 221 18.62 -1.92 -5.38
CA LEU A 221 19.36 -0.82 -4.78
C LEU A 221 20.76 -1.25 -4.34
N THR A 222 21.71 -0.36 -4.57
CA THR A 222 23.05 -0.45 -3.99
C THR A 222 23.12 0.48 -2.78
N PRO A 223 23.54 0.00 -1.60
CA PRO A 223 23.76 0.86 -0.44
C PRO A 223 24.73 1.99 -0.76
N VAL A 224 24.43 3.19 -0.27
CA VAL A 224 25.15 4.42 -0.63
C VAL A 224 26.65 4.34 -0.29
N ASP A 225 27.04 3.69 0.81
CA ASP A 225 28.45 3.53 1.21
C ASP A 225 29.25 2.73 0.17
N LYS A 226 28.60 1.70 -0.40
CA LYS A 226 29.21 0.86 -1.43
C LYS A 226 29.34 1.64 -2.73
N LEU A 227 28.34 2.45 -3.08
CA LEU A 227 28.39 3.32 -4.23
C LEU A 227 29.50 4.37 -4.07
N ALA A 228 29.61 5.01 -2.92
CA ALA A 228 30.58 6.05 -2.65
C ALA A 228 32.03 5.55 -2.84
N LYS A 229 32.34 4.33 -2.36
CA LYS A 229 33.64 3.68 -2.60
C LYS A 229 33.93 3.40 -4.09
N ILE A 230 32.90 3.19 -4.91
CA ILE A 230 33.07 3.04 -6.36
C ILE A 230 33.34 4.42 -6.97
N VAL A 231 32.53 5.42 -6.61
CA VAL A 231 32.64 6.80 -7.09
C VAL A 231 34.01 7.40 -6.76
N LEU A 232 34.50 7.22 -5.53
CA LEU A 232 35.84 7.69 -5.12
C LEU A 232 36.97 7.15 -6.01
N ARG A 233 36.91 5.88 -6.40
CA ARG A 233 37.88 5.27 -7.32
C ARG A 233 37.75 5.83 -8.73
N GLU A 234 36.51 6.04 -9.18
CA GLU A 234 36.25 6.60 -10.51
C GLU A 234 36.60 8.09 -10.59
N LEU A 235 36.59 8.84 -9.47
CA LEU A 235 36.98 10.25 -9.42
C LEU A 235 38.45 10.50 -9.79
N GLU A 236 39.32 9.49 -9.68
CA GLU A 236 40.70 9.58 -10.18
C GLU A 236 40.74 9.66 -11.71
N GLN A 237 39.77 9.06 -12.39
CA GLN A 237 39.65 9.04 -13.85
C GLN A 237 38.67 10.11 -14.36
N LYS A 238 37.66 10.43 -13.58
CA LYS A 238 36.56 11.32 -13.93
C LYS A 238 36.41 12.34 -12.81
N PRO A 239 37.19 13.45 -12.84
CA PRO A 239 37.30 14.40 -11.74
C PRO A 239 36.04 15.24 -11.50
N THR A 240 35.02 15.09 -12.36
CA THR A 240 33.80 15.88 -12.34
C THR A 240 32.60 15.01 -11.98
N ILE A 241 31.85 15.43 -10.98
CA ILE A 241 30.53 14.87 -10.62
C ILE A 241 29.46 15.86 -11.04
N ARG A 242 28.34 15.35 -11.53
CA ARG A 242 27.14 16.14 -11.82
C ARG A 242 25.94 15.54 -11.12
N ILE A 243 25.31 16.29 -10.22
CA ILE A 243 24.13 15.91 -9.45
C ILE A 243 22.92 16.69 -9.99
N MET A 244 21.85 15.97 -10.33
CA MET A 244 20.67 16.52 -10.99
C MET A 244 19.38 16.06 -10.31
N GLY A 245 18.40 16.94 -10.22
CA GLY A 245 17.09 16.69 -9.60
C GLY A 245 16.28 17.98 -9.46
N SER A 246 14.96 17.90 -9.36
CA SER A 246 14.11 19.05 -9.06
C SER A 246 14.26 19.47 -7.58
N THR A 247 13.67 20.60 -7.19
CA THR A 247 13.59 21.02 -5.78
C THR A 247 12.89 19.94 -4.95
N GLY A 248 13.43 19.62 -3.78
CA GLY A 248 12.89 18.58 -2.90
C GLY A 248 13.16 17.13 -3.33
N GLU A 249 13.94 16.87 -4.39
CA GLU A 249 14.26 15.50 -4.84
C GLU A 249 15.55 14.92 -4.22
N GLY A 250 16.12 15.55 -3.20
CA GLY A 250 17.29 15.01 -2.49
C GLY A 250 18.66 15.32 -3.10
N LYS A 251 18.76 16.33 -3.98
CA LYS A 251 20.07 16.80 -4.52
C LYS A 251 21.06 17.17 -3.43
N GLY A 252 20.62 18.01 -2.49
CA GLY A 252 21.44 18.49 -1.37
C GLY A 252 21.89 17.34 -0.47
N ILE A 253 21.00 16.39 -0.17
CA ILE A 253 21.31 15.18 0.61
C ILE A 253 22.42 14.36 -0.07
N CYS A 254 22.27 14.10 -1.38
CA CYS A 254 23.29 13.39 -2.15
C CYS A 254 24.64 14.11 -2.12
N ALA A 255 24.63 15.44 -2.30
CA ALA A 255 25.83 16.25 -2.32
C ALA A 255 26.51 16.29 -0.95
N LYS A 256 25.76 16.53 0.13
CA LYS A 256 26.24 16.46 1.53
C LYS A 256 26.89 15.12 1.84
N TYR A 257 26.22 14.02 1.48
CA TYR A 257 26.73 12.68 1.73
C TYR A 257 28.02 12.40 0.94
N LEU A 258 28.10 12.82 -0.32
CA LEU A 258 29.35 12.70 -1.08
C LEU A 258 30.49 13.52 -0.47
N LEU A 259 30.21 14.70 0.09
CA LEU A 259 31.20 15.52 0.79
C LEU A 259 31.65 14.89 2.12
N SER A 260 30.74 14.32 2.91
CA SER A 260 31.12 13.62 4.16
C SER A 260 32.05 12.44 3.87
N VAL A 261 31.80 11.73 2.77
CA VAL A 261 32.69 10.66 2.30
C VAL A 261 34.02 11.22 1.76
N LEU A 262 34.00 12.25 0.91
CA LEU A 262 35.22 12.82 0.32
C LEU A 262 36.19 13.39 1.37
N SER A 263 35.64 14.09 2.37
CA SER A 263 36.41 14.65 3.49
C SER A 263 37.04 13.55 4.36
N SER A 264 36.37 12.41 4.51
CA SER A 264 36.88 11.27 5.28
C SER A 264 37.96 10.46 4.56
N TYR A 265 37.95 10.42 3.21
CA TYR A 265 38.84 9.55 2.42
C TYR A 265 40.03 10.26 1.79
N SER A 266 39.99 11.59 1.61
CA SER A 266 41.04 12.31 0.90
C SER A 266 41.37 13.64 1.58
N GLN A 267 42.67 13.95 1.69
CA GLN A 267 43.14 15.29 2.04
C GLN A 267 42.89 16.23 0.85
N CYS A 268 41.64 16.66 0.70
CA CYS A 268 41.25 17.69 -0.24
C CYS A 268 40.99 19.01 0.50
N TYR A 269 40.94 20.10 -0.24
CA TYR A 269 40.44 21.39 0.20
C TYR A 269 39.10 21.64 -0.49
N ILE A 270 38.02 21.66 0.29
CA ILE A 270 36.65 21.75 -0.22
C ILE A 270 36.21 23.22 -0.22
N ARG A 271 35.73 23.70 -1.37
CA ARG A 271 35.19 25.04 -1.53
C ARG A 271 33.75 24.94 -1.98
N ILE A 272 32.85 25.61 -1.26
CA ILE A 272 31.42 25.59 -1.56
C ILE A 272 31.01 26.95 -2.08
N HIS A 273 30.31 26.91 -3.21
CA HIS A 273 29.83 28.05 -3.95
C HIS A 273 28.32 27.92 -4.08
N ASP A 274 27.60 28.58 -3.18
CA ASP A 274 26.14 28.53 -3.08
C ASP A 274 25.56 29.93 -3.34
N PRO A 275 24.92 30.16 -4.50
CA PRO A 275 24.31 31.44 -4.81
C PRO A 275 23.05 31.74 -3.99
N GLN A 276 22.49 30.75 -3.28
CA GLN A 276 21.27 30.87 -2.47
C GLN A 276 21.56 30.94 -0.96
N HIS A 277 22.80 31.27 -0.59
CA HIS A 277 23.19 31.37 0.81
C HIS A 277 22.28 32.31 1.61
N GLY A 278 21.81 31.84 2.77
CA GLY A 278 20.91 32.58 3.65
C GLY A 278 19.44 32.58 3.20
N SER A 279 19.10 31.88 2.11
CA SER A 279 17.71 31.57 1.78
C SER A 279 17.15 30.46 2.69
N PRO A 280 15.81 30.30 2.78
CA PRO A 280 15.20 29.13 3.43
C PRO A 280 15.59 27.78 2.80
N GLU A 281 16.17 27.80 1.59
CA GLU A 281 16.64 26.63 0.86
C GLU A 281 18.17 26.41 1.01
N ASP A 282 18.87 27.23 1.81
CA ASP A 282 20.27 26.97 2.19
C ASP A 282 20.30 25.84 3.22
N HIS A 283 20.45 24.63 2.70
CA HIS A 283 20.47 23.43 3.52
C HIS A 283 21.88 22.98 3.87
N TRP A 284 22.95 23.72 3.56
CA TRP A 284 24.31 23.17 3.62
C TRP A 284 24.90 23.08 5.03
N ASP A 285 24.50 23.97 5.95
CA ASP A 285 24.98 24.06 7.34
C ASP A 285 26.53 24.13 7.49
N ILE A 286 27.25 24.44 6.41
CA ILE A 286 28.72 24.54 6.38
C ILE A 286 29.18 25.87 5.76
N PRO A 287 30.41 26.35 6.07
CA PRO A 287 30.94 27.59 5.52
C PRO A 287 31.01 27.59 3.98
N LYS A 288 30.68 28.73 3.38
CA LYS A 288 30.70 28.94 1.92
C LYS A 288 31.72 29.99 1.53
N VAL A 289 32.47 29.71 0.46
CA VAL A 289 33.44 30.63 -0.16
C VAL A 289 32.73 31.67 -1.02
N SER A 290 31.63 31.28 -1.66
CA SER A 290 30.80 32.16 -2.48
C SER A 290 29.34 32.03 -2.06
N LYS A 291 28.69 33.18 -1.86
CA LYS A 291 27.37 33.31 -1.22
C LYS A 291 26.30 33.92 -2.13
N ASN A 292 26.67 34.34 -3.33
CA ASN A 292 25.78 34.92 -4.33
C ASN A 292 26.30 34.67 -5.75
N GLY A 293 25.46 34.89 -6.76
CA GLY A 293 25.80 34.61 -8.15
C GLY A 293 27.03 35.36 -8.69
N ALA A 294 27.27 36.59 -8.24
CA ALA A 294 28.45 37.36 -8.66
C ALA A 294 29.76 36.74 -8.12
N GLU A 295 29.75 36.33 -6.86
CA GLU A 295 30.88 35.63 -6.24
C GLU A 295 31.11 34.26 -6.86
N VAL A 296 30.04 33.51 -7.20
CA VAL A 296 30.17 32.23 -7.93
C VAL A 296 30.86 32.43 -9.27
N LYS A 297 30.49 33.46 -10.03
CA LYS A 297 31.17 33.81 -11.30
C LYS A 297 32.64 34.17 -11.12
N GLN A 298 32.97 34.91 -10.07
CA GLN A 298 34.36 35.24 -9.75
C GLN A 298 35.15 34.00 -9.33
N ALA A 299 34.54 33.08 -8.57
CA ALA A 299 35.14 31.82 -8.20
C ALA A 299 35.42 30.95 -9.42
N LEU A 300 34.49 30.86 -10.38
CA LEU A 300 34.69 30.14 -11.64
C LEU A 300 35.90 30.65 -12.43
N LYS A 301 36.03 31.97 -12.60
CA LYS A 301 37.22 32.58 -13.21
C LYS A 301 38.49 32.20 -12.46
N SER A 302 38.42 32.21 -11.14
CA SER A 302 39.55 31.86 -10.28
C SER A 302 39.91 30.36 -10.37
N ILE A 303 38.93 29.47 -10.59
CA ILE A 303 39.14 28.04 -10.86
C ILE A 303 39.83 27.86 -12.23
N VAL A 304 39.43 28.59 -13.26
CA VAL A 304 40.09 28.56 -14.59
C VAL A 304 41.54 29.04 -14.52
N ILE A 305 41.79 30.12 -13.76
CA ILE A 305 43.15 30.62 -13.53
C ILE A 305 43.99 29.56 -12.80
N GLN A 306 43.47 28.99 -11.71
CA GLN A 306 44.15 27.92 -10.98
C GLN A 306 44.45 26.70 -11.86
N MET A 307 43.50 26.29 -12.71
CA MET A 307 43.72 25.21 -13.68
C MET A 307 44.91 25.54 -14.59
N SER A 308 44.94 26.73 -15.16
CA SER A 308 46.01 27.19 -16.06
C SER A 308 47.37 27.25 -15.34
N GLU A 309 47.41 27.76 -14.10
CA GLU A 309 48.61 27.79 -13.26
C GLU A 309 49.14 26.39 -12.94
N ARG A 310 48.25 25.43 -12.64
CA ARG A 310 48.64 24.03 -12.38
C ARG A 310 49.12 23.31 -13.63
N GLU A 311 48.56 23.64 -14.79
CA GLU A 311 49.07 23.09 -16.06
C GLU A 311 50.49 23.54 -16.36
N VAL A 312 50.83 24.79 -16.04
CA VAL A 312 52.18 25.35 -16.23
C VAL A 312 53.14 24.82 -15.16
N SER A 313 52.77 24.95 -13.88
CA SER A 313 53.65 24.60 -12.75
C SER A 313 53.80 23.09 -12.51
N LYS A 314 52.85 22.29 -13.01
CA LYS A 314 52.69 20.86 -12.68
C LYS A 314 52.52 20.59 -11.17
N ASN A 315 52.23 21.62 -10.38
CA ASN A 315 51.91 21.45 -8.96
C ASN A 315 50.43 21.08 -8.81
N CYS A 316 50.17 19.83 -8.42
CA CYS A 316 48.82 19.30 -8.25
C CYS A 316 48.32 19.36 -6.79
N LEU A 317 49.08 19.97 -5.89
CA LEU A 317 48.76 20.04 -4.46
C LEU A 317 48.49 21.48 -3.98
N PRO A 318 47.59 21.65 -2.99
CA PRO A 318 46.70 20.61 -2.44
C PRO A 318 45.59 20.21 -3.41
N VAL A 319 45.02 19.01 -3.25
CA VAL A 319 43.87 18.59 -4.07
C VAL A 319 42.68 19.49 -3.73
N THR A 320 42.01 20.08 -4.72
CA THR A 320 40.83 20.93 -4.49
C THR A 320 39.55 20.24 -4.95
N VAL A 321 38.46 20.45 -4.22
CA VAL A 321 37.10 20.05 -4.61
C VAL A 321 36.23 21.29 -4.60
N ASP A 322 35.78 21.71 -5.79
CA ASP A 322 34.88 22.86 -5.96
C ASP A 322 33.44 22.38 -6.11
N VAL A 323 32.58 22.72 -5.16
CA VAL A 323 31.15 22.41 -5.18
C VAL A 323 30.40 23.65 -5.65
N LEU A 324 29.78 23.55 -6.82
CA LEU A 324 29.04 24.63 -7.47
C LEU A 324 27.56 24.29 -7.43
N ASP A 325 26.83 24.95 -6.52
CA ASP A 325 25.38 24.77 -6.38
C ASP A 325 24.60 25.66 -7.35
N GLU A 326 23.43 25.17 -7.77
CA GLU A 326 22.51 25.83 -8.70
C GLU A 326 23.16 26.35 -10.01
N ILE A 327 24.20 25.67 -10.50
CA ILE A 327 25.06 26.15 -11.60
C ILE A 327 24.30 26.38 -12.92
N ASP A 328 23.17 25.69 -13.12
CA ASP A 328 22.35 25.81 -14.33
C ASP A 328 21.77 27.20 -14.53
N THR A 329 21.60 27.95 -13.43
CA THR A 329 21.03 29.31 -13.42
C THR A 329 22.09 30.40 -13.41
N GLN A 330 23.35 30.07 -13.06
CA GLN A 330 24.39 31.08 -12.80
C GLN A 330 25.23 31.43 -14.02
N LEU A 331 25.39 30.52 -14.99
CA LEU A 331 26.30 30.70 -16.12
C LEU A 331 25.62 31.32 -17.35
N THR A 332 26.24 32.35 -17.96
CA THR A 332 25.87 32.82 -19.31
C THR A 332 26.34 31.83 -20.39
N ASN A 333 25.99 32.10 -21.65
CA ASN A 333 26.36 31.22 -22.76
C ASN A 333 27.88 31.18 -22.98
N GLU A 334 28.55 32.31 -22.82
CA GLU A 334 29.99 32.47 -23.02
C GLU A 334 30.75 31.76 -21.90
N GLU A 335 30.32 31.93 -20.66
CA GLU A 335 30.92 31.32 -19.47
C GLU A 335 30.85 29.78 -19.50
N LYS A 336 29.80 29.21 -20.15
CA LYS A 336 29.66 27.76 -20.31
C LYS A 336 30.74 27.12 -21.18
N SER A 337 31.20 27.82 -22.23
CA SER A 337 32.26 27.33 -23.12
C SER A 337 33.60 27.24 -22.37
N GLU A 338 33.94 28.26 -21.58
CA GLU A 338 35.13 28.23 -20.73
C GLU A 338 35.03 27.12 -19.68
N PHE A 339 33.83 26.91 -19.14
CA PHE A 339 33.56 25.87 -18.16
C PHE A 339 33.71 24.43 -18.71
N GLN A 340 33.37 24.19 -19.99
CA GLN A 340 33.65 22.90 -20.65
C GLN A 340 35.16 22.59 -20.70
N GLY A 341 36.00 23.61 -20.79
CA GLY A 341 37.45 23.49 -20.68
C GLY A 341 37.89 22.88 -19.34
N ILE A 342 37.25 23.27 -18.23
CA ILE A 342 37.54 22.72 -16.89
C ILE A 342 37.28 21.21 -16.88
N ILE A 343 36.09 20.79 -17.32
CA ILE A 343 35.64 19.39 -17.25
C ILE A 343 36.62 18.42 -17.92
N SER A 344 37.18 18.82 -19.06
CA SER A 344 38.08 17.98 -19.86
C SER A 344 39.53 17.97 -19.36
N ARG A 345 40.00 19.07 -18.73
CA ARG A 345 41.43 19.30 -18.46
C ARG A 345 41.88 19.04 -17.02
N ILE A 346 40.96 19.10 -16.04
CA ILE A 346 41.33 19.03 -14.62
C ILE A 346 41.81 17.64 -14.13
N ARG A 347 41.64 16.58 -14.93
CA ARG A 347 41.93 15.17 -14.53
C ARG A 347 43.29 14.96 -13.90
N HIS A 348 44.32 15.64 -14.40
CA HIS A 348 45.70 15.44 -13.95
C HIS A 348 46.22 16.57 -13.05
N LEU A 349 45.36 17.52 -12.66
CA LEU A 349 45.77 18.75 -11.98
C LEU A 349 45.47 18.74 -10.49
N GLY A 350 45.05 17.61 -9.92
CA GLY A 350 44.60 17.55 -8.52
C GLY A 350 43.41 18.46 -8.25
N MET A 351 42.54 18.66 -9.24
CA MET A 351 41.33 19.46 -9.14
C MET A 351 40.12 18.56 -9.41
N ARG A 352 39.07 18.75 -8.63
CA ARG A 352 37.80 18.03 -8.75
C ARG A 352 36.66 19.03 -8.67
N VAL A 353 35.57 18.75 -9.37
CA VAL A 353 34.41 19.64 -9.42
C VAL A 353 33.14 18.84 -9.20
N ILE A 354 32.26 19.33 -8.33
CA ILE A 354 30.91 18.81 -8.14
C ILE A 354 29.93 19.88 -8.61
N LEU A 355 29.12 19.53 -9.60
CA LEU A 355 28.15 20.40 -10.22
C LEU A 355 26.76 19.99 -9.78
N ILE A 356 26.00 20.91 -9.22
CA ILE A 356 24.63 20.65 -8.80
C ILE A 356 23.70 21.55 -9.61
N GLY A 357 22.68 20.95 -10.21
CA GLY A 357 21.72 21.69 -11.02
C GLY A 357 20.41 20.97 -11.15
N GLN A 358 19.39 21.66 -11.63
CA GLN A 358 18.04 21.11 -11.66
C GLN A 358 17.75 20.29 -12.92
N ASN A 359 18.51 20.51 -13.99
CA ASN A 359 18.07 20.09 -15.31
C ASN A 359 18.86 18.90 -15.86
N PRO A 360 18.23 17.71 -15.99
CA PRO A 360 18.85 16.54 -16.61
C PRO A 360 18.89 16.63 -18.16
N LYS A 361 18.22 17.62 -18.77
CA LYS A 361 18.22 17.81 -20.23
C LYS A 361 19.48 18.57 -20.64
N VAL A 362 20.52 17.79 -20.94
CA VAL A 362 21.86 18.20 -21.41
C VAL A 362 21.82 19.38 -22.40
N ALA A 363 21.05 19.26 -23.48
CA ALA A 363 20.92 20.34 -24.49
C ALA A 363 20.36 21.67 -23.96
N LYS A 364 19.43 21.63 -22.98
CA LYS A 364 18.85 22.86 -22.40
C LYS A 364 19.85 23.56 -21.48
N VAL A 365 20.80 22.82 -20.92
CA VAL A 365 21.92 23.38 -20.14
C VAL A 365 23.09 23.77 -21.05
N LYS A 366 23.02 23.45 -22.36
CA LYS A 366 24.08 23.61 -23.37
C LYS A 366 25.33 22.78 -23.11
N PHE A 367 25.20 21.71 -22.34
CA PHE A 367 26.16 20.62 -22.42
C PHE A 367 25.83 19.74 -23.62
N GLU A 368 26.81 18.98 -24.06
CA GLU A 368 26.64 17.88 -24.99
C GLU A 368 26.68 16.53 -24.25
N TRP A 369 26.14 15.47 -24.86
CA TRP A 369 26.23 14.13 -24.26
C TRP A 369 27.69 13.65 -24.16
N SER A 370 28.56 14.11 -25.06
CA SER A 370 30.01 13.92 -25.01
C SER A 370 30.64 14.52 -23.75
N ASP A 371 30.15 15.67 -23.27
CA ASP A 371 30.58 16.28 -22.01
C ASP A 371 30.16 15.41 -20.82
N MET A 372 28.92 14.89 -20.85
CA MET A 372 28.41 14.00 -19.82
C MET A 372 29.19 12.69 -19.73
N ASP A 373 29.73 12.19 -20.85
CA ASP A 373 30.64 11.04 -20.87
C ASP A 373 32.00 11.31 -20.18
N GLN A 374 32.29 12.55 -19.79
CA GLN A 374 33.43 12.92 -18.95
C GLN A 374 33.09 13.07 -17.46
N MET A 375 31.82 12.95 -17.08
CA MET A 375 31.34 13.16 -15.71
C MET A 375 30.75 11.90 -15.11
N ILE A 376 30.73 11.84 -13.78
CA ILE A 376 29.88 10.90 -13.04
C ILE A 376 28.52 11.58 -12.81
N GLY A 377 27.45 11.03 -13.38
CA GLY A 377 26.11 11.59 -13.28
C GLY A 377 25.28 10.94 -12.17
N PHE A 378 24.79 11.75 -11.23
CA PHE A 378 23.80 11.35 -10.24
C PHE A 378 22.46 12.00 -10.59
N TYR A 379 21.47 11.17 -10.89
CA TYR A 379 20.13 11.62 -11.26
C TYR A 379 19.15 11.23 -10.17
N GLN A 380 18.62 12.20 -9.44
CA GLN A 380 17.65 11.97 -8.37
C GLN A 380 16.24 11.83 -8.91
N LYS A 381 15.46 10.89 -8.38
CA LYS A 381 14.01 10.73 -8.65
C LYS A 381 13.63 11.01 -10.11
N SER A 382 12.84 12.04 -10.41
CA SER A 382 12.35 12.30 -11.78
C SER A 382 13.46 12.62 -12.79
N ALA A 383 14.60 13.13 -12.33
CA ALA A 383 15.76 13.32 -13.19
C ALA A 383 16.32 11.99 -13.72
N ALA A 384 16.20 10.90 -12.96
CA ALA A 384 16.61 9.56 -13.40
C ALA A 384 15.79 9.11 -14.60
N LEU A 385 14.46 9.28 -14.56
CA LEU A 385 13.58 8.94 -15.67
C LEU A 385 13.94 9.75 -16.93
N THR A 386 14.15 11.06 -16.78
CA THR A 386 14.56 11.92 -17.90
C THR A 386 15.91 11.47 -18.49
N ALA A 387 16.86 11.04 -17.65
CA ALA A 387 18.14 10.51 -18.11
C ALA A 387 17.96 9.19 -18.86
N ILE A 388 17.15 8.26 -18.35
CA ILE A 388 16.85 6.98 -19.01
C ILE A 388 16.26 7.20 -20.40
N GLU A 389 15.39 8.21 -20.57
CA GLU A 389 14.76 8.51 -21.84
C GLU A 389 15.70 9.12 -22.88
N LYS A 390 16.63 9.97 -22.43
CA LYS A 390 17.40 10.86 -23.31
C LYS A 390 18.88 10.52 -23.45
N HIS A 391 19.47 9.85 -22.47
CA HIS A 391 20.90 9.56 -22.46
C HIS A 391 21.23 8.47 -23.49
N PRO A 392 22.07 8.74 -24.51
CA PRO A 392 22.37 7.77 -25.58
C PRO A 392 22.94 6.46 -25.05
N GLY A 393 23.86 6.54 -24.08
CA GLY A 393 24.45 5.39 -23.40
C GLY A 393 23.47 4.47 -22.63
N LEU A 394 22.24 4.93 -22.35
CA LEU A 394 21.22 4.14 -21.66
C LEU A 394 20.20 3.50 -22.60
N LYS A 395 20.21 3.84 -23.89
CA LYS A 395 19.20 3.43 -24.88
C LYS A 395 18.92 1.92 -24.90
N PHE A 396 19.96 1.09 -24.83
CA PHE A 396 19.82 -0.38 -24.87
C PHE A 396 19.23 -0.99 -23.60
N LYS A 397 19.15 -0.22 -22.51
CA LYS A 397 18.62 -0.66 -21.22
C LYS A 397 17.37 0.14 -20.82
N LYS A 398 16.87 0.99 -21.73
CA LYS A 398 15.79 1.93 -21.46
C LYS A 398 14.58 1.24 -20.83
N ASP A 399 14.02 0.22 -21.48
CA ASP A 399 12.79 -0.44 -21.02
C ASP A 399 12.98 -1.10 -19.64
N MET A 400 14.12 -1.74 -19.41
CA MET A 400 14.46 -2.37 -18.13
C MET A 400 14.63 -1.33 -17.02
N LEU A 401 15.34 -0.23 -17.28
CA LEU A 401 15.55 0.84 -16.31
C LEU A 401 14.27 1.63 -16.03
N THR A 402 13.44 1.87 -17.05
CA THR A 402 12.12 2.50 -16.88
C THR A 402 11.22 1.63 -16.00
N LYS A 403 11.20 0.31 -16.22
CA LYS A 403 10.47 -0.62 -15.35
C LYS A 403 10.97 -0.57 -13.91
N GLN A 404 12.28 -0.63 -13.70
CA GLN A 404 12.89 -0.52 -12.36
C GLN A 404 12.58 0.83 -11.71
N TYR A 405 12.64 1.93 -12.47
CA TYR A 405 12.29 3.25 -11.97
C TYR A 405 10.85 3.29 -11.44
N HIS A 406 9.87 2.75 -12.20
CA HIS A 406 8.48 2.74 -11.73
C HIS A 406 8.30 1.89 -10.48
N GLN A 407 8.97 0.73 -10.39
CA GLN A 407 8.97 -0.11 -9.19
C GLN A 407 9.54 0.63 -7.97
N LEU A 408 10.67 1.33 -8.14
CA LEU A 408 11.29 2.11 -7.07
C LEU A 408 10.44 3.34 -6.70
N ALA A 409 9.95 4.09 -7.68
CA ALA A 409 9.11 5.27 -7.45
C ALA A 409 7.85 4.91 -6.66
N GLU A 410 7.21 3.79 -7.02
CA GLU A 410 6.07 3.26 -6.30
C GLU A 410 6.41 2.85 -4.87
N ALA A 411 7.47 2.05 -4.67
CA ALA A 411 7.86 1.58 -3.35
C ALA A 411 8.18 2.74 -2.39
N TYR A 412 8.89 3.76 -2.88
CA TYR A 412 9.26 4.93 -2.08
C TYR A 412 8.10 5.89 -1.85
N GLU A 413 7.12 5.97 -2.77
CA GLU A 413 5.88 6.72 -2.51
C GLU A 413 5.10 6.12 -1.34
N ILE A 414 5.03 4.78 -1.27
CA ILE A 414 4.39 4.06 -0.15
C ILE A 414 5.20 4.24 1.14
N LYS A 415 6.52 4.02 1.07
CA LYS A 415 7.42 4.15 2.24
C LYS A 415 7.37 5.55 2.86
N ASN A 416 7.12 6.58 2.06
CA ASN A 416 7.07 7.98 2.49
C ASN A 416 5.67 8.52 2.80
N GLN A 417 4.61 7.73 2.66
CA GLN A 417 3.23 8.23 2.71
C GLN A 417 2.87 8.92 4.05
N ASP A 418 3.47 8.46 5.15
CA ASP A 418 3.19 8.96 6.50
C ASP A 418 4.44 9.56 7.18
N LEU A 419 5.47 9.90 6.40
CA LEU A 419 6.72 10.46 6.90
C LEU A 419 6.81 11.96 6.69
N ASP A 420 7.29 12.66 7.72
CA ASP A 420 7.68 14.07 7.63
C ASP A 420 8.74 14.26 6.52
N THR A 421 8.75 15.43 5.88
CA THR A 421 9.63 15.71 4.72
C THR A 421 11.11 15.42 4.98
N HIS A 422 11.62 15.71 6.18
CA HIS A 422 13.03 15.49 6.57
C HIS A 422 13.37 14.01 6.83
N LYS A 423 12.35 13.16 7.04
CA LYS A 423 12.49 11.71 7.26
C LYS A 423 12.21 10.89 6.00
N GLN A 424 11.93 11.54 4.88
CA GLN A 424 11.63 10.85 3.63
C GLN A 424 12.86 10.11 3.11
N TYR A 425 12.62 8.92 2.58
CA TYR A 425 13.60 8.12 1.88
C TYR A 425 13.69 8.58 0.42
N TYR A 426 14.91 8.61 -0.12
CA TYR A 426 15.17 9.03 -1.50
C TYR A 426 15.97 7.96 -2.24
N PHE A 427 15.77 7.89 -3.56
CA PHE A 427 16.56 7.03 -4.44
C PHE A 427 17.01 7.81 -5.69
N GLY A 428 18.07 7.33 -6.31
CA GLY A 428 18.61 7.90 -7.53
C GLY A 428 19.32 6.89 -8.41
N LEU A 429 19.69 7.35 -9.60
CA LEU A 429 20.44 6.60 -10.60
C LEU A 429 21.84 7.20 -10.76
N CYS A 430 22.87 6.40 -10.52
CA CYS A 430 24.25 6.77 -10.79
C CYS A 430 24.66 6.21 -12.16
N VAL A 431 25.08 7.09 -13.06
CA VAL A 431 25.57 6.76 -14.40
C VAL A 431 27.03 7.17 -14.47
N MET A 432 27.90 6.16 -14.63
CA MET A 432 29.32 6.36 -14.85
C MET A 432 29.68 6.00 -16.29
N PRO A 433 30.55 6.76 -16.96
CA PRO A 433 30.93 6.49 -18.35
C PRO A 433 31.48 5.07 -18.51
N ASN A 434 31.00 4.33 -19.51
CA ASN A 434 31.38 2.95 -19.80
C ASN A 434 31.11 1.92 -18.69
N LYS A 435 30.27 2.23 -17.69
CA LYS A 435 29.88 1.30 -16.63
C LYS A 435 28.39 0.99 -16.69
N LYS A 436 27.96 -0.03 -15.93
CA LYS A 436 26.53 -0.28 -15.75
C LYS A 436 25.95 0.82 -14.85
N PRO A 437 24.75 1.36 -15.17
CA PRO A 437 24.07 2.28 -14.28
C PRO A 437 23.68 1.56 -12.98
N ILE A 438 23.69 2.28 -11.87
CA ILE A 438 23.50 1.74 -10.52
C ILE A 438 22.40 2.53 -9.83
N TRP A 439 21.32 1.86 -9.43
CA TRP A 439 20.32 2.44 -8.53
C TRP A 439 20.88 2.45 -7.11
N TYR A 440 20.60 3.53 -6.37
CA TYR A 440 21.01 3.66 -4.98
C TYR A 440 19.92 4.35 -4.17
N GLU A 441 19.93 4.04 -2.87
CA GLU A 441 19.14 4.72 -1.86
C GLU A 441 20.03 5.75 -1.17
N LEU A 442 19.52 6.94 -0.92
CA LEU A 442 20.18 7.94 -0.09
C LEU A 442 19.84 7.69 1.39
N PRO A 443 20.75 8.05 2.30
CA PRO A 443 20.44 8.07 3.73
C PRO A 443 19.36 9.12 4.02
N VAL A 444 18.74 9.02 5.20
CA VAL A 444 17.80 10.05 5.67
C VAL A 444 18.57 11.37 5.84
N ALA A 445 17.95 12.50 5.52
CA ALA A 445 18.63 13.80 5.50
C ALA A 445 19.33 14.12 6.83
N ASP A 446 18.65 13.86 7.94
CA ASP A 446 19.12 14.13 9.31
C ASP A 446 20.27 13.21 9.74
N GLU A 447 20.50 12.08 9.06
CA GLU A 447 21.57 11.14 9.36
C GLU A 447 22.91 11.53 8.70
N VAL A 448 22.90 12.54 7.82
CA VAL A 448 24.10 12.97 7.08
C VAL A 448 24.82 14.07 7.85
N GLU A 449 25.75 13.69 8.71
CA GLU A 449 26.64 14.62 9.39
C GLU A 449 27.88 14.94 8.52
N ILE A 450 28.17 16.24 8.37
CA ILE A 450 29.46 16.73 7.86
C ILE A 450 30.21 17.26 9.07
N ASN A 451 31.35 16.66 9.40
CA ASN A 451 32.14 17.10 10.53
C ASN A 451 32.72 18.51 10.26
N GLU A 452 32.10 19.53 10.85
CA GLU A 452 32.47 20.95 10.73
C GLU A 452 33.90 21.25 11.20
N GLN A 453 34.47 20.40 12.06
CA GLN A 453 35.82 20.57 12.61
C GLN A 453 36.93 20.12 11.64
N MET A 454 36.57 19.64 10.44
CA MET A 454 37.54 19.34 9.40
C MET A 454 38.11 20.65 8.86
N SER A 455 39.40 20.91 9.10
CA SER A 455 40.20 22.04 8.57
C SER A 455 40.36 22.06 7.02
N VAL A 456 39.45 21.36 6.33
CA VAL A 456 39.40 21.05 4.91
C VAL A 456 38.41 21.96 4.19
N ILE A 457 37.38 22.47 4.88
CA ILE A 457 36.40 23.39 4.29
C ILE A 457 36.97 24.81 4.30
N GLY A 458 37.13 25.39 3.12
CA GLY A 458 37.66 26.73 2.94
C GLY A 458 36.63 27.82 3.22
N GLU A 459 37.00 28.82 4.01
CA GLU A 459 36.22 30.07 4.12
C GLU A 459 36.64 31.11 3.06
N THR A 460 37.76 30.88 2.37
CA THR A 460 38.27 31.78 1.32
C THR A 460 38.72 30.98 0.10
N PHE A 461 38.83 31.65 -1.05
CA PHE A 461 39.33 31.00 -2.26
C PHE A 461 40.84 30.68 -2.20
N ARG A 462 41.60 31.46 -1.44
CA ARG A 462 43.07 31.34 -1.37
C ARG A 462 43.46 30.20 -0.47
N VAL A 463 44.26 29.28 -1.00
CA VAL A 463 44.85 28.19 -0.21
C VAL A 463 46.30 28.52 0.09
N SER A 464 46.65 28.61 1.38
CA SER A 464 48.05 28.78 1.79
C SER A 464 48.83 27.51 1.42
N VAL A 465 49.84 27.64 0.56
CA VAL A 465 50.71 26.52 0.12
C VAL A 465 51.73 26.13 1.21
N SER A 466 51.43 26.40 2.49
CA SER A 466 52.36 26.11 3.57
C SER A 466 52.42 24.61 3.85
N ASN A 467 53.61 24.01 3.65
CA ASN A 467 53.93 22.61 3.97
C ASN A 467 53.54 22.18 5.40
N SER A 468 53.28 23.11 6.31
CA SER A 468 52.93 22.86 7.71
C SER A 468 51.54 22.27 7.93
N LEU A 469 50.55 22.54 7.07
CA LEU A 469 49.19 21.98 7.21
C LEU A 469 49.15 20.49 6.89
N ASN A 470 49.92 20.05 5.87
CA ASN A 470 50.07 18.64 5.55
C ASN A 470 50.78 17.88 6.69
N VAL A 471 51.91 18.40 7.22
CA VAL A 471 52.70 17.70 8.25
C VAL A 471 51.94 17.48 9.57
N LYS A 472 51.08 18.42 10.01
CA LYS A 472 50.32 18.25 11.26
C LYS A 472 49.20 17.21 11.15
N HIS A 473 48.53 17.09 9.99
CA HIS A 473 47.46 16.11 9.80
C HIS A 473 47.96 14.70 9.44
N THR A 474 49.06 14.56 8.69
CA THR A 474 49.67 13.24 8.44
C THR A 474 50.11 12.58 9.75
N ASN A 475 50.56 13.38 10.73
CA ASN A 475 50.92 12.90 12.07
C ASN A 475 49.70 12.46 12.91
N GLN A 476 48.51 13.03 12.70
CA GLN A 476 47.28 12.58 13.39
C GLN A 476 46.71 11.30 12.76
N VAL A 477 46.76 11.14 11.44
CA VAL A 477 46.30 9.91 10.76
C VAL A 477 47.25 8.73 11.03
N ALA A 478 48.56 8.97 11.16
CA ALA A 478 49.51 7.95 11.57
C ALA A 478 49.32 7.46 13.02
N GLN A 479 48.65 8.26 13.87
CA GLN A 479 48.29 7.87 15.24
C GLN A 479 46.98 7.07 15.29
N SER A 480 46.02 7.29 14.38
CA SER A 480 44.76 6.54 14.35
C SER A 480 44.82 5.22 13.55
N THR A 481 45.75 5.09 12.60
CA THR A 481 45.96 3.84 11.83
C THR A 481 46.86 2.80 12.51
N ASN A 482 47.51 3.14 13.63
CA ASN A 482 48.39 2.23 14.38
C ASN A 482 47.74 1.47 15.55
N GLN A 483 46.41 1.50 15.71
CA GLN A 483 45.74 0.74 16.79
C GLN A 483 45.26 -0.67 16.42
N HIS A 484 45.37 -1.11 15.17
CA HIS A 484 45.04 -2.49 14.81
C HIS A 484 46.11 -3.12 13.91
N TYR A 485 46.64 -4.25 14.41
CA TYR A 485 47.69 -5.12 13.84
C TYR A 485 49.14 -4.66 14.02
N TYR A 486 49.72 -4.96 15.19
CA TYR A 486 50.93 -5.80 15.27
C TYR A 486 50.98 -6.46 16.65
N GLN A 487 50.96 -7.80 16.68
CA GLN A 487 51.42 -8.56 17.84
C GLN A 487 52.93 -8.34 17.97
N GLN A 488 53.35 -7.81 19.11
CA GLN A 488 54.75 -7.66 19.49
C GLN A 488 55.42 -9.03 19.68
N PRO A 489 56.65 -9.25 19.18
CA PRO A 489 57.60 -10.13 19.84
C PRO A 489 58.42 -9.35 20.89
N PRO A 490 58.98 -10.03 21.91
CA PRO A 490 59.55 -9.37 23.07
C PRO A 490 60.90 -8.71 22.76
N ALA A 491 61.18 -7.68 23.56
CA ALA A 491 62.31 -6.78 23.48
C ALA A 491 63.68 -7.47 23.63
N THR A 492 64.64 -6.95 22.87
CA THR A 492 66.04 -6.90 23.31
C THR A 492 66.68 -5.56 22.94
N ASP A 493 67.47 -5.14 23.91
CA ASP A 493 68.26 -3.94 24.18
C ASP A 493 69.23 -3.39 23.11
N GLU A 494 69.60 -2.14 23.39
CA GLU A 494 70.88 -1.46 23.17
C GLU A 494 71.43 -1.06 21.76
N SER A 495 71.42 0.27 21.56
CA SER A 495 72.61 1.11 21.34
C SER A 495 73.00 1.57 19.92
N LEU A 496 73.43 2.85 19.89
CA LEU A 496 74.36 3.56 18.97
C LEU A 496 73.82 4.37 17.77
N LYS A 497 73.76 5.69 18.03
CA LYS A 497 74.32 6.89 17.33
C LYS A 497 74.42 7.03 15.78
N PRO A 498 74.42 8.29 15.27
CA PRO A 498 74.22 8.63 13.86
C PRO A 498 75.52 8.99 13.09
N LEU A 499 75.55 8.73 11.78
CA LEU A 499 76.53 9.24 10.78
C LEU A 499 75.79 9.30 9.43
N SER A 500 75.49 10.48 8.87
CA SER A 500 76.32 11.40 8.05
C SER A 500 76.33 11.08 6.54
N ASP A 501 76.20 12.15 5.76
CA ASP A 501 76.09 12.21 4.31
C ASP A 501 77.32 11.74 3.50
N ASN A 502 77.03 11.41 2.23
CA ASN A 502 77.88 11.35 1.03
C ASN A 502 78.80 10.14 0.79
N ALA A 503 78.41 9.30 -0.18
CA ALA A 503 79.26 8.92 -1.32
C ALA A 503 78.47 8.24 -2.48
N ILE A 504 78.28 9.00 -3.58
CA ILE A 504 78.73 8.69 -4.95
C ILE A 504 78.22 7.41 -5.65
N ALA A 505 77.34 7.68 -6.62
CA ALA A 505 77.29 7.19 -8.01
C ALA A 505 78.13 5.98 -8.44
N GLN A 506 77.44 4.93 -8.94
CA GLN A 506 77.50 4.43 -10.32
C GLN A 506 77.05 2.95 -10.37
N SER A 507 75.85 2.69 -10.91
CA SER A 507 75.61 1.47 -11.71
C SER A 507 74.40 1.67 -12.61
N VAL A 508 74.68 1.92 -13.88
CA VAL A 508 73.73 1.83 -14.99
C VAL A 508 73.56 0.35 -15.31
N ALA A 509 72.37 -0.21 -15.12
CA ALA A 509 71.82 -1.31 -15.95
C ALA A 509 70.40 -1.68 -15.48
N SER A 510 69.42 -1.42 -16.34
CA SER A 510 68.16 -2.16 -16.51
C SER A 510 67.57 -2.85 -15.26
N THR A 511 66.60 -2.21 -14.61
CA THR A 511 65.64 -2.93 -13.77
C THR A 511 64.24 -2.50 -14.18
N ILE A 512 63.68 -3.21 -15.15
CA ILE A 512 62.24 -3.34 -15.28
C ILE A 512 61.82 -4.02 -13.97
N ALA A 513 61.13 -3.28 -13.10
CA ALA A 513 60.52 -3.84 -11.92
C ALA A 513 59.56 -4.95 -12.36
N ASP A 514 59.94 -6.20 -12.11
CA ASP A 514 59.05 -7.34 -12.25
C ASP A 514 57.83 -7.11 -11.33
N PRO A 515 56.60 -7.19 -11.86
CA PRO A 515 55.41 -7.05 -11.02
C PRO A 515 55.38 -8.20 -10.02
N MET A 516 55.13 -7.86 -8.76
CA MET A 516 54.96 -8.70 -7.57
C MET A 516 54.85 -10.21 -7.88
N GLY A 517 55.87 -10.96 -7.46
CA GLY A 517 56.06 -12.38 -7.76
C GLY A 517 54.86 -13.24 -7.39
N VAL A 518 54.09 -13.64 -8.41
CA VAL A 518 53.04 -14.66 -8.27
C VAL A 518 53.69 -15.98 -7.84
N CYS A 519 53.46 -16.41 -6.60
CA CYS A 519 53.96 -17.67 -6.07
C CYS A 519 53.03 -18.83 -6.46
N CYS A 520 53.57 -20.04 -6.56
CA CYS A 520 52.77 -21.21 -6.90
C CYS A 520 51.79 -21.52 -5.77
N PRO A 521 50.47 -21.60 -6.02
CA PRO A 521 49.48 -21.85 -4.97
C PRO A 521 49.59 -23.26 -4.38
N LYS A 522 50.32 -24.17 -5.04
CA LYS A 522 50.48 -25.56 -4.60
C LYS A 522 51.69 -25.79 -3.70
N CYS A 523 52.76 -25.00 -3.83
CA CYS A 523 54.01 -25.23 -3.09
C CYS A 523 54.73 -23.96 -2.62
N GLY A 524 54.20 -22.77 -2.90
CA GLY A 524 54.84 -21.50 -2.54
C GLY A 524 56.05 -21.12 -3.41
N SER A 525 56.60 -22.03 -4.21
CA SER A 525 57.76 -21.78 -5.06
C SER A 525 57.51 -20.72 -6.13
N SER A 526 58.60 -20.08 -6.59
CA SER A 526 58.57 -19.06 -7.64
C SER A 526 58.01 -19.62 -8.96
N THR A 527 57.42 -18.73 -9.77
CA THR A 527 56.77 -19.10 -11.03
C THR A 527 57.40 -18.39 -12.22
N LYS A 528 57.12 -18.87 -13.43
CA LYS A 528 57.45 -18.20 -14.70
C LYS A 528 56.19 -18.06 -15.56
N ARG A 529 56.14 -17.00 -16.36
CA ARG A 529 55.06 -16.82 -17.35
C ARG A 529 55.07 -17.98 -18.36
N ASN A 530 53.90 -18.53 -18.66
CA ASN A 530 53.70 -19.68 -19.54
C ASN A 530 52.62 -19.39 -20.60
N GLY A 531 52.77 -18.26 -21.30
CA GLY A 531 51.85 -17.79 -22.33
C GLY A 531 50.54 -17.19 -21.79
N LYS A 532 49.67 -16.78 -22.71
CA LYS A 532 48.30 -16.31 -22.42
C LYS A 532 47.28 -17.30 -22.98
N ASN A 533 46.09 -17.36 -22.40
CA ASN A 533 44.98 -18.13 -22.99
C ASN A 533 44.32 -17.33 -24.14
N PRO A 534 43.39 -17.94 -24.93
CA PRO A 534 42.67 -17.23 -25.98
C PRO A 534 41.84 -16.02 -25.51
N LYS A 535 41.59 -15.91 -24.20
CA LYS A 535 40.89 -14.78 -23.57
C LYS A 535 41.85 -13.70 -23.03
N GLY A 536 43.15 -13.79 -23.34
CA GLY A 536 44.18 -12.81 -22.92
C GLY A 536 44.70 -12.94 -21.49
N ILE A 537 44.24 -13.93 -20.71
CA ILE A 537 44.63 -14.14 -19.30
C ILE A 537 46.01 -14.80 -19.23
N GLN A 538 46.89 -14.25 -18.39
CA GLN A 538 48.26 -14.72 -18.19
C GLN A 538 48.29 -16.07 -17.45
N LYS A 539 48.98 -17.06 -18.03
CA LYS A 539 49.28 -18.33 -17.36
C LYS A 539 50.67 -18.28 -16.71
N TYR A 540 50.81 -19.00 -15.61
CA TYR A 540 52.04 -19.17 -14.84
C TYR A 540 52.33 -20.66 -14.66
N LEU A 541 53.61 -21.02 -14.66
CA LEU A 541 54.10 -22.37 -14.40
C LEU A 541 55.05 -22.32 -13.20
N CYS A 542 54.86 -23.23 -12.25
CA CYS A 542 55.79 -23.40 -11.13
C CYS A 542 57.20 -23.78 -11.63
N LYS A 543 58.24 -23.13 -11.08
CA LYS A 543 59.65 -23.45 -11.39
C LYS A 543 60.16 -24.70 -10.67
N ASP A 544 59.47 -25.15 -9.62
CA ASP A 544 59.81 -26.38 -8.92
C ASP A 544 59.61 -27.59 -9.85
N ARG A 545 60.67 -28.38 -10.04
CA ARG A 545 60.70 -29.55 -10.92
C ARG A 545 59.75 -30.65 -10.46
N ALA A 546 59.48 -30.77 -9.16
CA ALA A 546 58.54 -31.75 -8.62
C ALA A 546 57.08 -31.29 -8.75
N CYS A 547 56.82 -29.98 -8.64
CA CYS A 547 55.47 -29.44 -8.68
C CYS A 547 54.93 -29.27 -10.10
N ARG A 548 55.69 -28.55 -10.97
CA ARG A 548 55.31 -28.15 -12.34
C ARG A 548 53.84 -27.70 -12.55
N TYR A 549 53.19 -27.22 -11.49
CA TYR A 549 51.79 -26.85 -11.54
C TYR A 549 51.58 -25.59 -12.40
N SER A 550 50.61 -25.66 -13.32
CA SER A 550 50.27 -24.58 -14.25
C SER A 550 48.94 -23.95 -13.84
N PHE A 551 48.90 -22.64 -13.65
CA PHE A 551 47.73 -21.93 -13.15
C PHE A 551 47.60 -20.54 -13.80
N LYS A 552 46.50 -19.83 -13.52
CA LYS A 552 46.19 -18.50 -14.06
C LYS A 552 46.20 -17.50 -12.91
N ALA A 553 46.70 -16.29 -13.15
CA ALA A 553 46.53 -15.18 -12.21
C ALA A 553 45.11 -14.61 -12.33
#